data_AF-A0A8T3YNK7-F1
#
_entry.id   AF-A0A8T3YNK7-F1
#
_cell.length_a   1.000
_cell.length_b   1.000
_cell.length_c   1.000
_cell.angle_alpha   90.00
_cell.angle_beta   90.00
_cell.angle_gamma   90.00
#
_symmetry.space_group_name_H-M   'P 1'
#
loop_
_entity.id
_entity.type
_entity.pdbx_description
1 polymer ?
#
loop_
_entity_poly.entity_id
_entity_poly.type
_entity_poly.pdbx_seq_one_letter_code
_entity_poly.pdbx_strand_id
1 'polypeptide(L)'
;MNILEKIRKVEALIERAANEGERESAIQAKLRLEKHSQSQEIEYTIRTNDIWHKKLFVAICHKYGLHPYRYSRQKYTTAMVKISKDFLDGVVWPEYLRYADILENLIEDVATQMISKIHKDESEVVIEGEIASSRSTTQ
;
A
#
# COMPACT_ATOMS: atom_id res chain seq x y z
N MET A 1 15.08 -9.56 14.61
CA MET A 1 14.41 -10.71 13.98
C MET A 1 12.91 -10.40 13.89
N ASN A 2 12.44 -10.12 12.69
CA ASN A 2 11.05 -9.71 12.36
C ASN A 2 10.09 -10.89 12.62
N ILE A 3 8.84 -10.62 13.00
CA ILE A 3 7.81 -11.65 13.22
C ILE A 3 7.68 -12.60 12.02
N LEU A 4 7.87 -12.09 10.80
CA LEU A 4 7.82 -12.88 9.56
C LEU A 4 8.96 -13.89 9.46
N GLU A 5 10.17 -13.51 9.90
CA GLU A 5 11.30 -14.44 9.96
C GLU A 5 11.07 -15.53 11.00
N LYS A 6 10.38 -15.21 12.09
CA LYS A 6 9.98 -16.21 13.10
C LYS A 6 8.97 -17.20 12.52
N ILE A 7 7.94 -16.70 11.84
CA ILE A 7 6.94 -17.56 11.17
C ILE A 7 7.62 -18.47 10.15
N ARG A 8 8.48 -17.92 9.28
CA ARG A 8 9.23 -18.72 8.27
C ARG A 8 10.09 -19.82 8.89
N LYS A 9 10.77 -19.53 10.00
CA LYS A 9 11.56 -20.56 10.70
C LYS A 9 10.68 -21.64 11.31
N VAL A 10 9.52 -21.27 11.85
CA VAL A 10 8.56 -22.26 12.36
C VAL A 10 7.98 -23.11 11.24
N GLU A 11 7.69 -22.54 10.07
CA GLU A 11 7.25 -23.31 8.90
C GLU A 11 8.31 -24.30 8.42
N ALA A 12 9.58 -23.87 8.32
CA ALA A 12 10.69 -24.76 8.00
C ALA A 12 10.88 -25.88 9.05
N LEU A 13 10.57 -25.62 10.32
CA LEU A 13 10.57 -26.64 11.38
C LEU A 13 9.41 -27.63 11.23
N ILE A 14 8.20 -27.15 10.88
CA ILE A 14 7.04 -28.01 10.62
C ILE A 14 7.33 -28.97 9.45
N GLU A 15 7.98 -28.45 8.41
CA GLU A 15 8.30 -29.21 7.19
C GLU A 15 9.39 -30.27 7.41
N ARG A 16 10.27 -30.05 8.41
CA ARG A 16 11.37 -30.95 8.76
C ARG A 16 11.08 -31.86 9.96
N ALA A 17 9.96 -31.70 10.65
CA ALA A 17 9.63 -32.46 11.86
C ALA A 17 9.51 -33.96 11.57
N ALA A 18 10.22 -34.78 12.35
CA ALA A 18 10.27 -36.24 12.16
C ALA A 18 9.15 -36.99 12.89
N ASN A 19 8.59 -36.41 13.96
CA ASN A 19 7.58 -37.03 14.81
C ASN A 19 6.32 -36.14 14.94
N GLU A 20 5.15 -36.77 15.08
CA GLU A 20 3.82 -36.13 15.16
C GLU A 20 3.76 -35.01 16.23
N GLY A 21 4.31 -35.24 17.43
CA GLY A 21 4.27 -34.28 18.54
C GLY A 21 5.16 -33.03 18.34
N GLU A 22 6.26 -33.13 17.59
CA GLU A 22 7.09 -31.97 17.24
C GLU A 22 6.39 -31.09 16.20
N ARG A 23 5.75 -31.75 15.22
CA ARG A 23 4.95 -31.07 14.19
C ARG A 23 3.78 -30.32 14.84
N GLU A 24 3.07 -30.97 15.76
CA GLU A 24 1.92 -30.39 16.46
C GLU A 24 2.34 -29.21 17.36
N SER A 25 3.47 -29.32 18.05
CA SER A 25 4.06 -28.23 18.84
C SER A 25 4.47 -27.02 17.98
N ALA A 26 5.06 -27.28 16.81
CA ALA A 26 5.45 -26.23 15.88
C ALA A 26 4.23 -25.54 15.23
N ILE A 27 3.17 -26.29 14.90
CA ILE A 27 1.88 -25.74 14.44
C ILE A 27 1.26 -24.83 15.51
N GLN A 28 1.26 -25.25 16.78
CA GLN A 28 0.76 -24.42 17.87
C GLN A 28 1.62 -23.16 18.09
N ALA A 29 2.93 -23.24 17.90
CA ALA A 29 3.82 -22.08 17.93
C ALA A 29 3.51 -21.09 16.79
N LYS A 30 3.27 -21.58 15.57
CA LYS A 30 2.84 -20.77 14.42
C LYS A 30 1.52 -20.07 14.72
N LEU A 31 0.50 -20.80 15.19
CA LEU A 31 -0.81 -20.26 15.56
C LEU A 31 -0.71 -19.17 16.63
N ARG A 32 0.19 -19.32 17.61
CA ARG A 32 0.42 -18.27 18.63
C ARG A 32 1.06 -17.03 18.04
N LEU A 33 2.02 -17.19 17.13
CA LEU A 33 2.67 -16.06 16.44
C LEU A 33 1.68 -15.32 15.53
N GLU A 34 0.85 -16.06 14.79
CA GLU A 34 -0.22 -15.50 13.96
C GLU A 34 -1.26 -14.75 14.81
N LYS A 35 -1.73 -15.35 15.92
CA LYS A 35 -2.64 -14.68 16.87
C LYS A 35 -2.01 -13.46 17.52
N HIS A 36 -0.72 -13.51 17.86
CA HIS A 36 -0.01 -12.37 18.44
C HIS A 36 0.11 -11.21 17.44
N SER A 37 0.39 -11.52 16.17
CA SER A 37 0.39 -10.53 15.09
C SER A 37 -1.00 -9.91 14.89
N GLN A 38 -2.06 -10.71 14.92
CA GLN A 38 -3.44 -10.23 14.83
C GLN A 38 -3.83 -9.34 16.02
N SER A 39 -3.36 -9.66 17.24
CA SER A 39 -3.63 -8.86 18.44
C SER A 39 -2.90 -7.50 18.48
N GLN A 40 -1.95 -7.27 17.57
CA GLN A 40 -1.20 -6.02 17.41
C GLN A 40 -1.61 -5.25 16.15
N GLU A 41 -2.70 -5.65 15.50
CA GLU A 41 -3.24 -4.90 14.37
C GLU A 41 -3.70 -3.52 14.85
N ILE A 42 -3.01 -2.50 14.38
CA ILE A 42 -3.42 -1.11 14.56
C ILE A 42 -3.91 -0.56 13.23
N GLU A 43 -4.74 0.46 13.31
CA GLU A 43 -5.27 1.13 12.13
C GLU A 43 -4.21 2.08 11.54
N TYR A 44 -3.89 1.90 10.27
CA TYR A 44 -2.98 2.77 9.52
C TYR A 44 -3.73 3.60 8.49
N THR A 45 -3.45 4.91 8.48
CA THR A 45 -3.91 5.82 7.43
C THR A 45 -2.86 5.91 6.33
N ILE A 46 -3.19 5.44 5.13
CA ILE A 46 -2.35 5.58 3.95
C ILE A 46 -2.91 6.69 3.06
N ARG A 47 -2.11 7.74 2.88
CA ARG A 47 -2.44 8.89 2.02
C ARG A 47 -1.62 8.76 0.76
N THR A 48 -2.28 8.66 -0.39
CA THR A 48 -1.63 8.58 -1.69
C THR A 48 -1.79 9.88 -2.47
N ASN A 49 -0.90 10.12 -3.42
CA ASN A 49 -0.86 11.33 -4.23
C ASN A 49 -2.07 11.42 -5.18
N ASP A 50 -2.48 10.28 -5.74
CA ASP A 50 -3.58 10.19 -6.70
C ASP A 50 -4.46 8.95 -6.49
N ILE A 51 -5.46 8.81 -7.36
CA ILE A 51 -6.43 7.70 -7.30
C ILE A 51 -5.85 6.35 -7.73
N TRP A 52 -4.82 6.34 -8.59
CA TRP A 52 -4.20 5.12 -9.12
C TRP A 52 -3.30 4.48 -8.07
N HIS A 53 -2.49 5.27 -7.38
CA HIS A 53 -1.70 4.84 -6.24
C HIS A 53 -2.56 4.25 -5.13
N LYS A 54 -3.72 4.87 -4.84
CA LYS A 54 -4.69 4.28 -3.90
C LYS A 54 -5.18 2.91 -4.40
N LYS A 55 -5.64 2.82 -5.66
CA LYS A 55 -6.17 1.57 -6.22
C LYS A 55 -5.12 0.46 -6.17
N LEU A 56 -3.87 0.78 -6.48
CA LEU A 56 -2.73 -0.13 -6.37
C LEU A 56 -2.55 -0.63 -4.94
N PHE A 57 -2.50 0.28 -3.96
CA PHE A 57 -2.40 -0.10 -2.54
C PHE A 57 -3.55 -1.00 -2.09
N VAL A 58 -4.79 -0.68 -2.46
CA VAL A 58 -5.98 -1.48 -2.16
C VAL A 58 -5.88 -2.88 -2.78
N ALA A 59 -5.39 -3.00 -4.02
CA ALA A 59 -5.20 -4.29 -4.67
C ALA A 59 -4.17 -5.17 -3.95
N ILE A 60 -3.06 -4.57 -3.49
CA ILE A 60 -2.03 -5.27 -2.70
C ILE A 60 -2.62 -5.72 -1.36
N CYS A 61 -3.41 -4.87 -0.69
CA CYS A 61 -4.11 -5.26 0.53
C CYS A 61 -5.00 -6.47 0.29
N HIS A 62 -5.84 -6.46 -0.75
CA HIS A 62 -6.69 -7.62 -1.07
C HIS A 62 -5.90 -8.88 -1.42
N LYS A 63 -4.75 -8.75 -2.12
CA LYS A 63 -3.85 -9.87 -2.41
C LYS A 63 -3.38 -10.59 -1.14
N TYR A 64 -3.15 -9.83 -0.06
CA TYR A 64 -2.74 -10.37 1.24
C TYR A 64 -3.91 -10.67 2.18
N GLY A 65 -5.16 -10.64 1.69
CA GLY A 65 -6.35 -10.89 2.50
C GLY A 65 -6.67 -9.78 3.50
N LEU A 66 -6.06 -8.59 3.36
CA LEU A 66 -6.36 -7.42 4.17
C LEU A 66 -7.63 -6.74 3.66
N HIS A 67 -8.35 -6.08 4.57
CA HIS A 67 -9.61 -5.41 4.27
C HIS A 67 -9.44 -3.89 4.41
N PRO A 68 -9.03 -3.19 3.34
CA PRO A 68 -8.92 -1.75 3.38
C PRO A 68 -10.30 -1.10 3.39
N TYR A 69 -10.44 0.00 4.12
CA TYR A 69 -11.66 0.80 4.22
C TYR A 69 -11.33 2.29 4.15
N ARG A 70 -12.34 3.15 4.24
CA ARG A 70 -12.16 4.60 4.29
C ARG A 70 -13.33 5.20 5.07
N TYR A 71 -13.04 6.17 5.92
CA TYR A 71 -14.09 6.89 6.63
C TYR A 71 -14.80 7.88 5.70
N SER A 72 -16.06 8.18 6.03
CA SER A 72 -16.78 9.28 5.39
C SER A 72 -15.99 10.59 5.54
N ARG A 73 -16.09 11.46 4.52
CA ARG A 73 -15.41 12.77 4.45
C ARG A 73 -13.87 12.76 4.38
N GLN A 74 -13.21 11.60 4.38
CA GLN A 74 -11.78 11.52 4.02
C GLN A 74 -11.58 11.74 2.51
N LYS A 75 -10.42 12.33 2.14
CA LYS A 75 -10.01 12.50 0.73
C LYS A 75 -10.12 11.18 -0.04
N TYR A 76 -10.55 11.23 -1.29
CA TYR A 76 -10.77 10.02 -2.09
C TYR A 76 -9.50 9.20 -2.31
N THR A 77 -8.30 9.83 -2.22
CA THR A 77 -6.97 9.19 -2.32
C THR A 77 -6.46 8.59 -1.00
N THR A 78 -7.29 8.56 0.05
CA THR A 78 -6.94 7.94 1.34
C THR A 78 -7.51 6.51 1.42
N ALA A 79 -6.72 5.60 1.99
CA ALA A 79 -7.13 4.24 2.36
C ALA A 79 -6.70 3.95 3.81
N MET A 80 -7.56 3.27 4.55
CA MET A 80 -7.35 2.79 5.91
C MET A 80 -7.15 1.28 5.87
N VAL A 81 -6.28 0.73 6.71
CA VAL A 81 -6.13 -0.72 6.86
C VAL A 81 -5.74 -1.08 8.29
N LYS A 82 -6.32 -2.17 8.82
CA LYS A 82 -5.84 -2.77 10.07
C LYS A 82 -4.81 -3.83 9.74
N ILE A 83 -3.61 -3.66 10.26
CA ILE A 83 -2.45 -4.48 9.93
C ILE A 83 -1.41 -4.34 11.05
N SER A 84 -0.61 -5.38 11.28
CA SER A 84 0.53 -5.28 12.20
C SER A 84 1.64 -4.44 11.56
N LYS A 85 2.37 -3.67 12.37
CA LYS A 85 3.48 -2.82 11.88
C LYS A 85 4.52 -3.63 11.11
N ASP A 86 4.93 -4.77 11.67
CA ASP A 86 5.95 -5.64 11.08
C ASP A 86 5.54 -6.17 9.70
N PHE A 87 4.25 -6.44 9.48
CA PHE A 87 3.72 -6.90 8.19
C PHE A 87 3.58 -5.76 7.19
N LEU A 88 3.16 -4.58 7.64
CA LEU A 88 3.11 -3.38 6.81
C LEU A 88 4.51 -3.03 6.28
N ASP A 89 5.47 -2.85 7.19
CA ASP A 89 6.82 -2.39 6.86
C ASP A 89 7.64 -3.48 6.14
N GLY A 90 7.41 -4.75 6.47
CA GLY A 90 8.18 -5.87 5.94
C GLY A 90 7.68 -6.44 4.61
N VAL A 91 6.39 -6.27 4.28
CA VAL A 91 5.77 -6.94 3.11
C VAL A 91 4.98 -5.97 2.27
N VAL A 92 3.93 -5.38 2.83
CA VAL A 92 2.95 -4.61 2.05
C VAL A 92 3.58 -3.34 1.48
N TRP A 93 4.31 -2.58 2.30
CA TRP A 93 4.90 -1.31 1.89
C TRP A 93 6.03 -1.47 0.86
N PRO A 94 7.02 -2.37 1.05
CA PRO A 94 8.04 -2.62 0.03
C PRO A 94 7.45 -3.09 -1.31
N GLU A 95 6.41 -3.92 -1.28
CA GLU A 95 5.75 -4.36 -2.51
C GLU A 95 5.00 -3.22 -3.20
N TYR A 96 4.30 -2.38 -2.44
CA TYR A 96 3.66 -1.19 -2.95
C TYR A 96 4.65 -0.28 -3.67
N LEU A 97 5.81 0.01 -3.05
CA LEU A 97 6.84 0.86 -3.66
C LEU A 97 7.35 0.31 -5.00
N ARG A 98 7.58 -1.01 -5.10
CA ARG A 98 8.01 -1.63 -6.37
C ARG A 98 6.96 -1.47 -7.47
N TYR A 99 5.68 -1.69 -7.15
CA TYR A 99 4.63 -1.53 -8.16
C TYR A 99 4.31 -0.06 -8.44
N ALA A 100 4.51 0.85 -7.49
CA ALA A 100 4.33 2.28 -7.68
C ALA A 100 5.34 2.81 -8.70
N ASP A 101 6.62 2.43 -8.59
CA ASP A 101 7.65 2.77 -9.57
C ASP A 101 7.29 2.27 -10.99
N ILE A 102 6.83 1.04 -11.12
CA ILE A 102 6.37 0.50 -12.41
C ILE A 102 5.15 1.27 -12.94
N LEU A 103 4.21 1.62 -12.06
CA LEU A 103 3.01 2.38 -12.41
C LEU A 103 3.36 3.78 -12.91
N GLU A 104 4.27 4.48 -12.23
CA GLU A 104 4.72 5.82 -12.60
C GLU A 104 5.37 5.81 -13.98
N ASN A 105 6.33 4.90 -14.21
CA ASN A 105 6.98 4.74 -15.51
C ASN A 105 5.96 4.45 -16.63
N LEU A 106 4.98 3.57 -16.38
CA LEU A 106 3.95 3.26 -17.38
C LEU A 106 3.05 4.46 -17.69
N ILE A 107 2.67 5.23 -16.65
CA ILE A 107 1.86 6.43 -16.83
C ILE A 107 2.65 7.46 -17.65
N GLU A 108 3.91 7.68 -17.32
CA GLU A 108 4.78 8.62 -18.04
C GLU A 108 4.94 8.22 -19.52
N ASP A 109 5.25 6.95 -19.80
CA ASP A 109 5.40 6.45 -21.16
C ASP A 109 4.13 6.64 -21.99
N VAL A 110 2.98 6.24 -21.44
CA VAL A 110 1.69 6.32 -22.14
C VAL A 110 1.24 7.77 -22.31
N ALA A 111 1.40 8.60 -21.27
CA ALA A 111 1.03 10.01 -21.32
C ALA A 111 1.88 10.77 -22.33
N THR A 112 3.20 10.60 -22.31
CA THR A 112 4.13 11.24 -23.26
C THR A 112 3.81 10.85 -24.69
N GLN A 113 3.58 9.56 -24.95
CA GLN A 113 3.16 9.10 -26.28
C GLN A 113 1.83 9.71 -26.72
N MET A 114 0.86 9.81 -25.83
CA MET A 114 -0.45 10.41 -26.13
C MET A 114 -0.32 11.90 -26.44
N ILE A 115 0.40 12.65 -25.60
CA ILE A 115 0.59 14.10 -25.76
C ILE A 115 1.29 14.38 -27.09
N SER A 116 2.37 13.65 -27.42
CA SER A 116 3.12 13.84 -28.67
C SER A 116 2.30 13.63 -29.95
N LYS A 117 1.21 12.85 -29.87
CA LYS A 117 0.26 12.65 -30.99
C LYS A 117 -0.69 13.83 -31.17
N ILE A 118 -0.90 14.62 -30.12
CA ILE A 118 -1.72 15.84 -30.18
C ILE A 118 -0.85 17.00 -30.66
N HIS A 119 0.23 17.27 -29.93
CA HIS A 119 1.17 18.35 -30.25
C HIS A 119 2.53 18.10 -29.60
N LYS A 120 3.62 18.58 -30.22
CA LYS A 120 4.99 18.43 -29.70
C LYS A 120 5.48 19.63 -28.90
N ASP A 121 4.90 20.80 -29.15
CA ASP A 121 5.20 21.98 -28.38
C ASP A 121 4.32 21.99 -27.13
N GLU A 122 4.97 21.89 -25.97
CA GLU A 122 4.38 21.96 -24.64
C GLU A 122 4.75 23.29 -23.95
N SER A 123 5.24 24.28 -24.71
CA SER A 123 5.60 25.57 -24.15
C SER A 123 4.38 26.35 -23.66
N GLU A 124 4.52 26.95 -22.49
CA GLU A 124 3.53 27.84 -21.90
C GLU A 124 4.14 29.22 -21.68
N VAL A 125 3.36 30.27 -21.95
CA VAL A 125 3.77 31.65 -21.63
C VAL A 125 3.46 31.92 -20.16
N VAL A 126 4.51 32.08 -19.35
CA VAL A 126 4.37 32.49 -17.95
C VAL A 126 4.28 34.01 -17.88
N ILE A 127 3.14 34.53 -17.42
CA ILE A 127 2.91 35.97 -17.24
C ILE A 127 3.03 36.30 -15.76
N GLU A 128 3.92 37.23 -15.39
CA GLU A 128 4.02 37.76 -14.03
C GLU A 128 2.91 38.80 -13.80
N GLY A 129 1.94 38.49 -12.94
CA GLY A 129 0.84 39.39 -12.54
C GLY A 129 -0.01 38.81 -11.41
N GLU A 130 -0.72 39.66 -10.65
CA GLU A 130 -1.65 39.20 -9.61
C GLU A 130 -2.86 38.49 -10.24
N ILE A 131 -3.13 37.27 -9.81
CA ILE A 131 -4.38 36.56 -10.15
C ILE A 131 -5.52 37.39 -9.53
N ALA A 132 -6.33 38.05 -10.37
CA ALA A 132 -7.48 38.81 -9.92
C ALA A 132 -8.41 37.87 -9.13
N SER A 133 -8.32 37.91 -7.80
CA SER A 133 -9.15 37.11 -6.91
C SER A 133 -10.58 37.63 -7.00
N SER A 134 -11.39 37.07 -7.91
CA SER A 134 -12.84 37.26 -7.92
C SER A 134 -13.46 36.53 -6.74
N ARG A 135 -13.26 37.04 -5.52
CA ARG A 135 -14.14 36.75 -4.39
C ARG A 135 -15.33 37.70 -4.50
N SER A 136 -16.35 37.28 -5.22
CA SER A 136 -17.69 37.82 -5.01
C SER A 136 -18.15 37.40 -3.62
N THR A 137 -17.98 38.29 -2.66
CA THR A 137 -18.70 38.29 -1.39
C THR A 137 -20.18 38.42 -1.72
N THR A 138 -20.95 37.35 -1.56
CA THR A 138 -22.41 37.46 -1.48
C THR A 138 -22.78 37.59 -0.02
N GLN A 139 -23.33 38.76 0.32
CA GLN A 139 -24.04 39.08 1.55
C GLN A 139 -25.29 38.24 1.72
#